data_AF-A0A399YMC6-F1
#
_entry.id   AF-A0A399YMC6-F1
#
_cell.length_a   1.000
_cell.length_b   1.000
_cell.length_c   1.000
_cell.angle_alpha   90.00
_cell.angle_beta   90.00
_cell.angle_gamma   90.00
#
_symmetry.space_group_name_H-M   'P 1'
#
loop_
_entity.id
_entity.type
_entity.pdbx_description
1 polymer ?
#
loop_
_entity_poly.entity_id
_entity_poly.type
_entity_poly.pdbx_seq_one_letter_code
_entity_poly.pdbx_strand_id
1 'polypeptide(L)'
;MFAVDGVRGRFELALAEKDFAGALSICENLRAYAERTILRQYLSQVMLAQAQALRGLERWDEAAQARALAEEINARWSLWQILATFSQFESERGDVEKANLFRTQARELIESIAARTPETYRARFMTHALQAL
;
A
#
# COMPACT_ATOMS: atom_id res chain seq x y z
N MET A 1 22.32 -9.06 -1.83
CA MET A 1 21.40 -8.10 -1.17
C MET A 1 21.00 -6.95 -2.11
N PHE A 2 21.89 -6.43 -2.96
CA PHE A 2 21.63 -5.33 -3.92
C PHE A 2 20.55 -5.53 -5.01
N ALA A 3 20.14 -6.77 -5.30
CA ALA A 3 19.19 -7.04 -6.38
C ALA A 3 17.75 -6.61 -6.07
N VAL A 4 17.34 -6.65 -4.79
CA VAL A 4 15.95 -6.38 -4.40
C VAL A 4 15.66 -4.88 -4.31
N ASP A 5 16.61 -4.08 -3.82
CA ASP A 5 16.47 -2.61 -3.78
C ASP A 5 16.42 -2.00 -5.19
N GLY A 6 17.14 -2.60 -6.15
CA GLY A 6 17.02 -2.25 -7.58
C GLY A 6 15.65 -2.59 -8.18
N VAL A 7 14.96 -3.63 -7.68
CA VAL A 7 13.59 -3.96 -8.10
C VAL A 7 12.60 -2.95 -7.52
N ARG A 8 12.80 -2.54 -6.26
CA ARG A 8 11.99 -1.50 -5.62
C ARG A 8 12.01 -0.19 -6.40
N GLY A 9 13.19 0.32 -6.69
CA GLY A 9 13.32 1.58 -7.44
C GLY A 9 12.64 1.53 -8.81
N ARG A 10 12.58 0.35 -9.45
CA ARG A 10 11.92 0.19 -10.76
C ARG A 10 10.40 0.26 -10.69
N PHE A 11 9.74 -0.39 -9.72
CA PHE A 11 8.29 -0.23 -9.60
C PHE A 11 7.92 1.17 -9.10
N GLU A 12 8.74 1.79 -8.24
CA GLU A 12 8.51 3.17 -7.79
C GLU A 12 8.61 4.15 -8.97
N LEU A 13 9.61 3.97 -9.83
CA LEU A 13 9.76 4.76 -11.07
C LEU A 13 8.57 4.54 -12.01
N ALA A 14 8.18 3.29 -12.28
CA ALA A 14 7.06 2.98 -13.15
C ALA A 14 5.74 3.60 -12.64
N LEU A 15 5.49 3.56 -11.33
CA LEU A 15 4.35 4.25 -10.70
C LEU A 15 4.40 5.77 -10.90
N ALA A 16 5.58 6.39 -10.74
CA ALA A 16 5.77 7.82 -10.94
C ALA A 16 5.55 8.23 -12.41
N GLU A 17 5.94 7.39 -13.35
CA GLU A 17 5.75 7.57 -14.79
C GLU A 17 4.33 7.21 -15.27
N LYS A 18 3.46 6.73 -14.36
CA LYS A 18 2.12 6.20 -14.66
C LYS A 18 2.12 4.97 -15.58
N ASP A 19 3.25 4.28 -15.70
CA ASP A 19 3.31 2.95 -16.29
C ASP A 19 2.79 1.92 -15.27
N PHE A 20 1.47 1.93 -15.06
CA PHE A 20 0.83 1.07 -14.08
C PHE A 20 0.91 -0.41 -14.47
N ALA A 21 0.91 -0.73 -15.77
CA ALA A 21 1.08 -2.09 -16.26
C ALA A 21 2.49 -2.62 -15.98
N GLY A 22 3.52 -1.81 -16.26
CA GLY A 22 4.91 -2.13 -15.92
C GLY A 22 5.13 -2.26 -14.42
N ALA A 23 4.58 -1.33 -13.62
CA ALA A 23 4.63 -1.39 -12.17
C ALA A 23 4.00 -2.68 -11.62
N LEU A 24 2.82 -3.05 -12.12
CA LEU A 24 2.13 -4.28 -11.71
C LEU A 24 2.95 -5.53 -12.06
N SER A 25 3.48 -5.61 -13.28
CA SER A 25 4.29 -6.75 -13.71
C SER A 25 5.56 -6.92 -12.84
N ILE A 26 6.20 -5.81 -12.48
CA ILE A 26 7.36 -5.84 -11.56
C ILE A 26 6.93 -6.35 -10.18
N CYS A 27 5.80 -5.87 -9.66
CA CYS A 27 5.26 -6.28 -8.37
C CYS A 27 4.92 -7.78 -8.34
N GLU A 28 4.28 -8.31 -9.37
CA GLU A 28 3.92 -9.73 -9.49
C GLU A 28 5.17 -10.62 -9.51
N ASN A 29 6.19 -10.23 -10.29
CA ASN A 29 7.46 -10.94 -10.33
C ASN A 29 8.18 -10.93 -8.97
N LEU A 30 8.19 -9.78 -8.29
CA LEU A 30 8.81 -9.66 -6.98
C LEU A 30 8.03 -10.43 -5.91
N ARG A 31 6.69 -10.45 -5.98
CA ARG A 31 5.83 -11.23 -5.09
C ARG A 31 6.11 -12.73 -5.24
N ALA A 32 6.08 -13.24 -6.47
CA ALA A 32 6.38 -14.64 -6.75
C ALA A 32 7.79 -15.04 -6.27
N TYR A 33 8.77 -14.15 -6.42
CA TYR A 33 10.11 -14.36 -5.87
C TYR A 33 10.12 -14.35 -4.33
N ALA A 34 9.45 -13.38 -3.70
CA ALA A 34 9.41 -13.24 -2.25
C ALA A 34 8.67 -14.40 -1.57
N GLU A 35 7.60 -14.91 -2.18
CA GLU A 35 6.89 -16.12 -1.72
C GLU A 35 7.79 -17.36 -1.76
N ARG A 36 8.56 -17.55 -2.84
CA ARG A 36 9.51 -18.67 -2.98
C ARG A 36 10.69 -18.60 -2.02
N THR A 37 11.11 -17.40 -1.66
CA THR A 37 12.33 -17.15 -0.86
C THR A 37 12.04 -16.74 0.58
N ILE A 38 10.77 -16.69 0.98
CA ILE A 38 10.29 -16.30 2.33
C ILE A 38 10.79 -14.89 2.71
N LEU A 39 10.93 -13.99 1.74
CA LEU A 39 11.37 -12.61 1.95
C LEU A 39 10.20 -11.70 2.38
N ARG A 40 9.66 -11.97 3.57
CA ARG A 40 8.46 -11.28 4.11
C ARG A 40 8.60 -9.77 4.24
N GLN A 41 9.82 -9.27 4.45
CA GLN A 41 10.10 -7.85 4.67
C GLN A 41 9.77 -6.95 3.46
N TYR A 42 9.71 -7.51 2.25
CA TYR A 42 9.40 -6.75 1.03
C TYR A 42 7.93 -6.87 0.62
N LEU A 43 7.20 -7.87 1.12
CA LEU A 43 5.82 -8.13 0.72
C LEU A 43 4.92 -6.90 0.95
N SER A 44 5.05 -6.24 2.09
CA SER A 44 4.24 -5.08 2.43
C SER A 44 4.39 -3.92 1.42
N GLN A 45 5.62 -3.63 0.99
CA GLN A 45 5.90 -2.59 -0.01
C GLN A 45 5.42 -2.99 -1.42
N VAL A 46 5.64 -4.26 -1.79
CA VAL A 46 5.16 -4.81 -3.06
C VAL A 46 3.64 -4.71 -3.15
N MET A 47 2.94 -4.97 -2.05
CA MET A 47 1.47 -4.97 -2.03
C MET A 47 0.89 -3.56 -2.08
N LEU A 48 1.57 -2.59 -1.45
CA LEU A 48 1.22 -1.19 -1.62
C LEU A 48 1.37 -0.75 -3.09
N ALA A 49 2.53 -1.04 -3.68
CA ALA A 49 2.80 -0.69 -5.08
C ALA A 49 1.82 -1.39 -6.03
N GLN A 50 1.48 -2.65 -5.76
CA GLN A 50 0.47 -3.41 -6.50
C GLN A 50 -0.91 -2.76 -6.37
N ALA A 51 -1.34 -2.34 -5.18
CA ALA A 51 -2.62 -1.65 -5.00
C ALA A 51 -2.67 -0.31 -5.76
N GLN A 52 -1.57 0.44 -5.78
CA GLN A 52 -1.46 1.71 -6.51
C GLN A 52 -1.50 1.49 -8.03
N ALA A 53 -0.79 0.49 -8.54
CA ALA A 53 -0.80 0.12 -9.95
C ALA A 53 -2.19 -0.37 -10.38
N LEU A 54 -2.83 -1.23 -9.59
CA LEU A 54 -4.17 -1.75 -9.87
C LEU A 54 -5.23 -0.65 -9.84
N ARG A 55 -5.09 0.36 -8.97
CA ARG A 55 -5.92 1.57 -9.03
C ARG A 55 -5.74 2.31 -10.35
N GLY A 56 -4.49 2.55 -10.77
CA GLY A 56 -4.20 3.23 -12.04
C GLY A 56 -4.70 2.48 -13.29
N LEU A 57 -4.91 1.16 -13.18
CA LEU A 57 -5.47 0.30 -14.22
C LEU A 57 -6.97 0.04 -14.07
N GLU A 58 -7.61 0.57 -13.04
CA GLU A 58 -9.03 0.33 -12.74
C GLU A 58 -9.39 -1.16 -12.50
N ARG A 59 -8.44 -1.96 -11.97
CA ARG A 59 -8.58 -3.41 -11.72
C ARG A 59 -8.94 -3.72 -10.27
N TRP A 60 -10.20 -3.48 -9.93
CA TRP A 60 -10.69 -3.40 -8.55
C TRP A 60 -10.68 -4.72 -7.78
N ASP A 61 -11.13 -5.80 -8.41
CA ASP A 61 -11.21 -7.10 -7.76
C ASP A 61 -9.83 -7.62 -7.36
N GLU A 62 -8.81 -7.27 -8.14
CA GLU A 62 -7.43 -7.64 -7.88
C GLU A 62 -6.79 -6.75 -6.81
N ALA A 63 -7.15 -5.46 -6.78
CA ALA A 63 -6.72 -4.59 -5.70
C ALA A 63 -7.26 -5.13 -4.36
N ALA A 64 -8.50 -5.64 -4.35
CA ALA A 64 -9.11 -6.18 -3.14
C ALA A 64 -8.36 -7.41 -2.60
N GLN A 65 -7.82 -8.24 -3.49
CA GLN A 65 -6.95 -9.36 -3.13
C GLN A 65 -5.63 -8.88 -2.51
N ALA A 66 -5.02 -7.84 -3.06
CA ALA A 66 -3.81 -7.24 -2.50
C ALA A 66 -4.03 -6.69 -1.08
N ARG A 67 -5.20 -6.07 -0.82
CA ARG A 67 -5.60 -5.64 0.53
C ARG A 67 -5.78 -6.82 1.48
N ALA A 68 -6.54 -7.85 1.08
CA ALA A 68 -6.79 -9.02 1.92
C ALA A 68 -5.49 -9.71 2.36
N LEU A 69 -4.54 -9.86 1.44
CA LEU A 69 -3.25 -10.43 1.78
C LEU A 69 -2.46 -9.51 2.74
N ALA A 70 -2.58 -8.17 2.63
CA ALA A 70 -1.86 -7.23 3.50
C ALA A 70 -2.41 -7.27 4.93
N GLU A 71 -3.72 -7.47 5.05
CA GLU A 71 -4.42 -7.73 6.30
C GLU A 71 -3.94 -9.06 6.92
N GLU A 72 -3.87 -10.13 6.13
CA GLU A 72 -3.43 -11.47 6.57
C GLU A 72 -2.03 -11.45 7.18
N ILE A 73 -1.09 -10.75 6.54
CA ILE A 73 0.30 -10.66 7.04
C ILE A 73 0.50 -9.56 8.10
N ASN A 74 -0.58 -8.88 8.53
CA ASN A 74 -0.56 -7.79 9.51
C ASN A 74 0.46 -6.70 9.15
N ALA A 75 0.54 -6.32 7.87
CA ALA A 75 1.47 -5.33 7.35
C ALA A 75 1.05 -3.89 7.68
N ARG A 76 0.86 -3.57 8.97
CA ARG A 76 0.23 -2.32 9.45
C ARG A 76 0.74 -1.05 8.77
N TRP A 77 2.06 -0.93 8.59
CA TRP A 77 2.72 0.22 7.94
C TRP A 77 2.29 0.45 6.50
N SER A 78 2.04 -0.63 5.74
CA SER A 78 1.57 -0.55 4.35
C SER A 78 0.06 -0.61 4.27
N LEU A 79 -0.58 -1.30 5.22
CA LEU A 79 -2.02 -1.49 5.24
C LEU A 79 -2.79 -0.18 5.36
N TRP A 80 -2.36 0.78 6.20
CA TRP A 80 -3.05 2.08 6.27
C TRP A 80 -2.97 2.85 4.95
N GLN A 81 -1.86 2.70 4.21
CA GLN A 81 -1.65 3.34 2.90
C GLN A 81 -2.50 2.66 1.81
N ILE A 82 -2.63 1.33 1.88
CA ILE A 82 -3.54 0.56 1.03
C ILE A 82 -4.98 1.01 1.30
N LEU A 83 -5.41 1.10 2.56
CA LEU A 83 -6.74 1.56 2.94
C LEU A 83 -6.99 3.01 2.49
N ALA A 84 -6.00 3.90 2.56
CA ALA A 84 -6.09 5.25 2.02
C ALA A 84 -6.33 5.23 0.49
N THR A 85 -5.63 4.35 -0.23
CA THR A 85 -5.81 4.15 -1.68
C THR A 85 -7.21 3.65 -1.99
N PHE A 86 -7.75 2.73 -1.18
CA PHE A 86 -9.12 2.25 -1.30
C PHE A 86 -10.18 3.32 -0.98
N SER A 87 -9.90 4.20 -0.02
CA SER A 87 -10.79 5.33 0.29
C SER A 87 -10.90 6.29 -0.90
N GLN A 88 -9.77 6.64 -1.52
CA GLN A 88 -9.74 7.46 -2.73
C GLN A 88 -10.51 6.78 -3.87
N PHE A 89 -10.28 5.48 -4.04
CA PHE A 89 -10.94 4.68 -5.04
C PHE A 89 -12.47 4.67 -4.92
N GLU A 90 -13.02 4.36 -3.74
CA GLU A 90 -14.47 4.34 -3.55
C GLU A 90 -15.08 5.75 -3.68
N SER A 91 -14.32 6.79 -3.32
CA SER A 91 -14.72 8.18 -3.55
C SER A 91 -14.86 8.50 -5.04
N GLU A 92 -13.90 8.04 -5.88
CA GLU A 92 -13.92 8.22 -7.33
C GLU A 92 -15.11 7.50 -7.98
N ARG A 93 -15.59 6.41 -7.37
CA ARG A 93 -16.80 5.67 -7.80
C ARG A 93 -18.11 6.24 -7.27
N GLY A 94 -18.07 7.24 -6.40
CA GLY A 94 -19.23 7.80 -5.73
C GLY A 94 -19.77 6.97 -4.56
N ASP A 95 -19.06 5.92 -4.13
CA ASP A 95 -19.40 5.13 -2.93
C ASP A 95 -18.79 5.78 -1.68
N VAL A 96 -19.40 6.90 -1.28
CA VAL A 96 -18.92 7.73 -0.16
C VAL A 96 -18.93 6.96 1.17
N GLU A 97 -19.87 6.03 1.36
CA GLU A 97 -19.94 5.23 2.57
C GLU A 97 -18.73 4.31 2.71
N LYS A 98 -18.39 3.53 1.66
CA LYS A 98 -17.18 2.69 1.70
C LYS A 98 -15.91 3.51 1.75
N ALA A 99 -15.86 4.65 1.06
CA ALA A 99 -14.72 5.55 1.14
C ALA A 99 -14.44 5.98 2.58
N ASN A 100 -15.49 6.35 3.32
CA ASN A 100 -15.39 6.74 4.73
C ASN A 100 -15.04 5.56 5.65
N LEU A 101 -15.54 4.36 5.35
CA LEU A 101 -15.15 3.14 6.07
C LEU A 101 -13.63 2.91 5.96
N PHE A 102 -13.08 2.90 4.75
CA PHE A 102 -11.65 2.69 4.53
C PHE A 102 -10.80 3.81 5.13
N ARG A 103 -11.25 5.07 5.05
CA ARG A 103 -10.58 6.21 5.71
C ARG A 103 -10.52 6.04 7.22
N THR A 104 -11.61 5.55 7.83
CA THR A 104 -11.70 5.32 9.28
C THR A 104 -10.72 4.22 9.71
N GLN A 105 -10.71 3.09 9.00
CA GLN A 105 -9.78 1.99 9.25
C GLN A 105 -8.31 2.42 9.09
N ALA A 106 -8.00 3.23 8.07
CA ALA A 106 -6.66 3.77 7.89
C ALA A 106 -6.25 4.67 9.07
N ARG A 107 -7.16 5.53 9.56
CA ARG A 107 -6.92 6.39 10.73
C ARG A 107 -6.63 5.59 12.00
N GLU A 108 -7.41 4.54 12.27
CA GLU A 108 -7.19 3.66 13.43
C GLU A 108 -5.80 3.00 13.40
N LEU A 109 -5.34 2.57 12.22
CA LEU A 109 -3.99 2.03 12.06
C LEU A 109 -2.91 3.09 12.27
N ILE A 110 -3.09 4.30 11.74
CA ILE A 110 -2.17 5.43 11.94
C ILE A 110 -2.04 5.73 13.44
N GLU A 111 -3.15 5.82 14.17
CA GLU A 111 -3.15 6.06 15.62
C GLU A 111 -2.44 4.92 16.38
N SER A 112 -2.69 3.67 16.00
CA SER A 112 -2.02 2.50 16.57
C SER A 112 -0.50 2.49 16.32
N ILE A 113 -0.05 2.98 15.16
CA ILE A 113 1.38 3.14 14.84
C ILE A 113 1.98 4.30 15.65
N ALA A 114 1.29 5.44 15.70
CA ALA A 114 1.72 6.63 16.42
C ALA A 114 1.90 6.37 17.92
N ALA A 115 1.02 5.57 18.53
CA ALA A 115 1.13 5.16 19.93
C ALA A 115 2.43 4.41 20.27
N ARG A 116 3.02 3.72 19.28
CA ARG A 116 4.28 2.97 19.42
C ARG A 116 5.49 3.72 18.85
N THR A 117 5.27 4.88 18.26
CA THR A 117 6.32 5.72 17.67
C THR A 117 6.96 6.58 18.77
N PRO A 118 8.30 6.74 18.79
CA PRO A 118 8.96 7.65 19.73
C PRO A 118 8.35 9.05 19.67
N GLU A 119 8.21 9.69 20.83
CA GLU A 119 7.55 10.99 20.98
C GLU A 119 8.10 12.05 20.03
N THR A 120 9.43 12.06 19.83
CA THR A 120 10.15 12.96 18.94
C THR A 120 9.69 12.89 17.48
N TYR A 121 9.16 11.74 17.03
CA TYR A 121 8.71 11.52 15.66
C TYR A 121 7.19 11.44 15.51
N ARG A 122 6.46 11.25 16.61
CA ARG A 122 5.02 10.99 16.61
C ARG A 122 4.22 12.10 15.93
N ALA A 123 4.45 13.35 16.31
CA ALA A 123 3.71 14.49 15.74
C ALA A 123 3.93 14.62 14.23
N ARG A 124 5.18 14.50 13.78
CA ARG A 124 5.53 14.57 12.36
C ARG A 124 4.92 13.42 11.56
N PHE A 125 4.97 12.20 12.09
CA PHE A 125 4.32 11.05 11.47
C PHE A 125 2.82 11.26 11.33
N MET A 126 2.13 11.67 12.41
CA MET A 126 0.70 11.94 12.39
C MET A 126 0.31 12.98 11.33
N THR A 127 1.04 14.09 11.24
CA THR A 127 0.78 15.12 10.23
C THR A 127 0.88 14.56 8.81
N HIS A 128 1.97 13.87 8.48
CA HIS A 128 2.15 13.32 7.13
C HIS A 128 1.15 12.20 6.80
N ALA A 129 0.87 11.32 7.76
CA ALA A 129 -0.03 10.19 7.54
C ALA A 129 -1.48 10.64 7.36
N LEU A 130 -1.94 11.62 8.15
CA LEU A 130 -3.30 12.15 8.05
C LEU A 130 -3.53 13.00 6.79
N GLN A 131 -2.49 13.64 6.25
CA GLN A 131 -2.56 14.36 4.97
C GLN A 131 -2.76 13.44 3.77
N ALA A 132 -2.45 12.15 3.90
CA ALA A 132 -2.58 11.17 2.84
C ALA A 132 -3.95 10.48 2.79
N LEU A 133 -4.86 10.79 3.72
CA LEU A 133 -6.24 10.30 3.79
C LEU A 133 -7.23 11.24 3.09
#